data_AF-A0A151JSS6-F1
#
_entry.id   AF-A0A151JSS6-F1
#
_cell.length_a   1.000
_cell.length_b   1.000
_cell.length_c   1.000
_cell.angle_alpha   90.00
_cell.angle_beta   90.00
_cell.angle_gamma   90.00
#
_symmetry.space_group_name_H-M   'P 1'
#
loop_
_entity.id
_entity.type
_entity.pdbx_description
1 polymer ?
#
loop_
_entity_poly.entity_id
_entity_poly.type
_entity_poly.pdbx_seq_one_letter_code
_entity_poly.pdbx_strand_id
1 'polypeptide(L)'
;MLLSVQVDAQTKSKRDIRYSNEFKKFALSLHFLSPRTYKEFKKSFTLPSVRTLQSFTYNWNINWKVPLCYCFAGTTCTSGTLKNIIFDAIIKLRESGATVHTLVTDMGSNFPQMSRELEFCDKFASWSYIVQFYSKDIQQWIKAASKLSPIHIEPNNFSKMKVKYAVQVLSNHVAARMCTLMGSIRQQGGNCVNPTPIQFTRAFKKLFSIKLLQSSDTKNCAPDSDEILNLMETSNLRFITSDFNESFTQKILDVPTHDYRSMDLPEQNAFKYVCGYLIKRCLSIHSCEACTDYMNKDIRILDETTLYCSFRDYGSENGELFGALTIPSNNLCLYIHKLDEIFVKNFETNCYNKNIGIYLLSLVQDINFQSPCPDFPIDFFRKLFLRMRIYFALLQHNKACKGVDQSNRKRWNILHL
;
A
#
# COMPACT_ATOMS: atom_id res chain seq x y z
N MET A 1 48.46 -16.76 -1.29
CA MET A 1 47.54 -17.71 -1.96
C MET A 1 47.41 -17.46 -3.46
N LEU A 2 47.02 -16.26 -3.92
CA LEU A 2 46.96 -15.97 -5.38
C LEU A 2 48.34 -16.01 -6.03
N LEU A 3 49.32 -15.28 -5.47
CA LEU A 3 50.69 -15.18 -6.00
C LEU A 3 51.39 -16.54 -6.11
N SER A 4 51.28 -17.40 -5.10
CA SER A 4 51.89 -18.74 -5.11
C SER A 4 51.34 -19.61 -6.25
N VAL A 5 50.03 -19.54 -6.51
CA VAL A 5 49.41 -20.26 -7.62
C VAL A 5 49.82 -19.68 -8.98
N GLN A 6 50.02 -18.36 -9.09
CA GLN A 6 50.52 -17.75 -10.34
C GLN A 6 51.96 -18.18 -10.63
N VAL A 7 52.84 -18.20 -9.62
CA VAL A 7 54.24 -18.64 -9.77
C VAL A 7 54.31 -20.11 -10.17
N ASP A 8 53.54 -20.98 -9.50
CA ASP A 8 53.47 -22.41 -9.87
C ASP A 8 52.91 -22.64 -11.29
N ALA A 9 52.02 -21.77 -11.76
CA ALA A 9 51.43 -21.88 -13.09
C ALA A 9 52.39 -21.45 -14.21
N GLN A 10 53.42 -20.65 -13.92
CA GLN A 10 54.44 -20.27 -14.92
C GLN A 10 55.31 -21.46 -15.35
N THR A 11 55.47 -22.46 -14.48
CA THR A 11 56.31 -23.65 -14.74
C THR A 11 55.55 -24.81 -15.36
N LYS A 12 54.22 -24.69 -15.55
CA LYS A 12 53.33 -25.80 -15.93
C LYS A 12 52.53 -25.49 -17.19
N SER A 13 52.21 -26.55 -17.95
CA SER A 13 51.29 -26.43 -19.09
C SER A 13 49.88 -26.05 -18.60
N LYS A 14 49.09 -25.35 -19.44
CA LYS A 14 47.71 -24.96 -19.11
C LYS A 14 46.80 -26.13 -18.71
N ARG A 15 47.12 -27.37 -19.11
CA ARG A 15 46.33 -28.57 -18.82
C ARG A 15 46.76 -29.27 -17.51
N ASP A 16 47.96 -29.01 -17.01
CA ASP A 16 48.51 -29.65 -15.80
C ASP A 16 48.31 -28.85 -14.51
N ILE A 17 47.60 -27.73 -14.58
CA ILE A 17 47.35 -26.90 -13.40
C ILE A 17 46.28 -27.53 -12.51
N ARG A 18 46.70 -28.03 -11.35
CA ARG A 18 45.79 -28.51 -10.29
C ARG A 18 45.61 -27.43 -9.23
N TYR A 19 44.37 -27.05 -8.99
CA TYR A 19 44.02 -26.06 -7.97
C TYR A 19 43.73 -26.73 -6.62
N SER A 20 44.28 -26.18 -5.53
CA SER A 20 43.96 -26.62 -4.17
C SER A 20 42.50 -26.30 -3.81
N ASN A 21 41.94 -27.01 -2.83
CA ASN A 21 40.57 -26.76 -2.39
C ASN A 21 40.40 -25.37 -1.77
N GLU A 22 41.40 -24.86 -1.07
CA GLU A 22 41.39 -23.48 -0.56
C GLU A 22 41.36 -22.45 -1.69
N PHE A 23 42.16 -22.67 -2.74
CA PHE A 23 42.18 -21.76 -3.87
C PHE A 23 40.88 -21.82 -4.69
N LYS A 24 40.28 -23.01 -4.83
CA LYS A 24 38.95 -23.15 -5.44
C LYS A 24 37.88 -22.44 -4.61
N LYS A 25 37.95 -22.46 -3.28
CA LYS A 25 37.04 -21.68 -2.41
C LYS A 25 37.22 -20.17 -2.64
N PHE A 26 38.47 -19.68 -2.66
CA PHE A 26 38.76 -18.27 -2.98
C PHE A 26 38.23 -17.86 -4.35
N ALA A 27 38.50 -18.66 -5.38
CA ALA A 27 38.02 -18.43 -6.74
C ALA A 27 36.49 -18.47 -6.83
N LEU A 28 35.83 -19.36 -6.08
CA LEU A 28 34.38 -19.40 -5.97
C LEU A 28 33.82 -18.14 -5.29
N SER A 29 34.43 -17.67 -4.20
CA SER A 29 34.03 -16.42 -3.54
C SER A 29 34.16 -15.22 -4.47
N LEU A 30 35.26 -15.13 -5.22
CA LEU A 30 35.46 -14.09 -6.22
C LEU A 30 34.42 -14.16 -7.35
N HIS A 31 34.11 -15.38 -7.84
CA HIS A 31 33.08 -15.60 -8.85
C HIS A 31 31.68 -15.24 -8.35
N PHE A 32 31.38 -15.56 -7.09
CA PHE A 32 30.11 -15.25 -6.44
C PHE A 32 29.92 -13.74 -6.23
N LEU A 33 30.97 -13.02 -5.82
CA LEU A 33 30.93 -11.56 -5.64
C LEU A 33 30.72 -10.82 -6.97
N SER A 34 31.40 -11.23 -8.04
CA SER A 34 31.20 -10.66 -9.37
C SER A 34 31.66 -11.61 -10.48
N PRO A 35 30.72 -12.27 -11.18
CA PRO A 35 31.04 -13.12 -12.33
C PRO A 35 31.75 -12.36 -13.46
N ARG A 36 31.46 -11.06 -13.61
CA ARG A 36 32.08 -10.18 -14.61
C ARG A 36 33.55 -9.93 -14.27
N THR A 37 33.83 -9.53 -13.03
CA THR A 37 35.20 -9.32 -12.54
C THR A 37 36.00 -10.61 -12.59
N TYR A 38 35.40 -11.75 -12.27
CA TYR A 38 36.04 -13.06 -12.40
C TYR A 38 36.46 -13.36 -13.85
N LYS A 39 35.62 -13.04 -14.85
CA LYS A 39 35.97 -13.23 -16.27
C LYS A 39 37.13 -12.34 -16.70
N GLU A 40 37.14 -11.08 -16.26
CA GLU A 40 38.25 -10.15 -16.55
C GLU A 40 39.55 -10.61 -15.89
N PHE A 41 39.51 -10.96 -14.61
CA PHE A 41 40.69 -11.49 -13.91
C PHE A 41 41.17 -12.82 -14.48
N LYS A 42 40.30 -13.64 -15.05
CA LYS A 42 40.72 -14.87 -15.72
C LYS A 42 41.53 -14.62 -17.00
N LYS A 43 41.48 -13.42 -17.60
CA LYS A 43 42.33 -13.06 -18.74
C LYS A 43 43.79 -12.85 -18.32
N SER A 44 44.00 -12.26 -17.15
CA SER A 44 45.33 -11.90 -16.63
C SER A 44 45.90 -12.89 -15.63
N PHE A 45 45.06 -13.64 -14.91
CA PHE A 45 45.44 -14.58 -13.87
C PHE A 45 44.99 -16.00 -14.20
N THR A 46 45.80 -16.98 -13.79
CA THR A 46 45.48 -18.42 -13.90
C THR A 46 44.45 -18.82 -12.86
N LEU A 47 43.17 -18.65 -13.20
CA LEU A 47 42.03 -18.99 -12.37
C LEU A 47 41.30 -20.26 -12.88
N PRO A 48 40.65 -21.04 -11.98
CA PRO A 48 39.83 -22.18 -12.36
C PRO A 48 38.76 -21.82 -13.40
N SER A 49 38.40 -22.78 -14.23
CA SER A 49 37.24 -22.60 -15.11
C SER A 49 35.95 -22.58 -14.28
N VAL A 50 34.91 -21.90 -14.78
CA VAL A 50 33.58 -21.90 -14.14
C VAL A 50 33.06 -23.34 -13.98
N ARG A 51 33.31 -24.20 -14.97
CA ARG A 51 32.97 -25.63 -14.93
C ARG A 51 33.69 -26.36 -13.78
N THR A 52 34.96 -26.03 -13.53
CA THR A 52 35.73 -26.58 -12.40
C THR A 52 35.13 -26.14 -11.07
N LEU A 53 34.70 -24.89 -10.95
CA LEU A 53 34.03 -24.39 -9.74
C LEU A 53 32.67 -25.04 -9.54
N GLN A 54 31.86 -25.17 -10.59
CA GLN A 54 30.56 -25.86 -10.55
C GLN A 54 30.69 -27.32 -10.11
N SER A 55 31.67 -28.04 -10.68
CA SER A 55 31.99 -29.41 -10.28
C SER A 55 32.47 -29.49 -8.83
N PHE A 56 33.26 -28.50 -8.39
CA PHE A 56 33.74 -28.43 -7.00
C PHE A 56 32.59 -28.20 -5.99
N THR A 57 31.56 -27.45 -6.37
CA THR A 57 30.38 -27.19 -5.53
C THR A 57 29.32 -28.29 -5.59
N TYR A 58 29.38 -29.20 -6.57
CA TYR A 58 28.32 -30.19 -6.82
C TYR A 58 28.05 -31.11 -5.60
N ASN A 59 29.09 -31.42 -4.82
CA ASN A 59 28.99 -32.28 -3.63
C ASN A 59 29.01 -31.50 -2.30
N TRP A 60 28.84 -30.18 -2.33
CA TRP A 60 28.80 -29.43 -1.07
C TRP A 60 27.49 -29.71 -0.35
N ASN A 61 27.61 -30.22 0.88
CA ASN A 61 26.48 -30.51 1.75
C ASN A 61 25.95 -29.18 2.33
N ILE A 62 25.22 -28.45 1.50
CA ILE A 62 24.56 -27.19 1.83
C ILE A 62 23.15 -27.54 2.33
N ASN A 63 22.59 -26.74 3.25
CA ASN A 63 21.14 -26.69 3.47
C ASN A 63 20.44 -26.53 2.11
N TRP A 64 19.99 -27.65 1.54
CA TRP A 64 19.57 -27.71 0.16
C TRP A 64 18.13 -27.22 0.05
N LYS A 65 17.85 -26.45 -1.00
CA LYS A 65 16.51 -26.04 -1.39
C LYS A 65 16.30 -26.53 -2.82
N VAL A 66 15.24 -27.28 -3.05
CA VAL A 66 14.89 -27.79 -4.38
C VAL A 66 13.47 -27.33 -4.70
N PRO A 67 13.22 -26.72 -5.88
CA PRO A 67 11.87 -26.46 -6.35
C PRO A 67 11.20 -27.78 -6.73
N LEU A 68 10.08 -28.10 -6.09
CA LEU A 68 9.35 -29.36 -6.34
C LEU A 68 8.25 -29.22 -7.40
N CYS A 69 7.68 -28.03 -7.50
CA CYS A 69 6.55 -27.75 -8.39
C CYS A 69 6.62 -26.30 -8.85
N TYR A 70 6.33 -26.07 -10.12
CA TYR A 70 6.05 -24.75 -10.66
C TYR A 70 4.74 -24.83 -11.45
N CYS A 71 3.88 -23.85 -11.27
CA CYS A 71 2.63 -23.73 -12.00
C CYS A 71 2.53 -22.32 -12.57
N PHE A 72 2.25 -22.22 -13.87
CA PHE A 72 1.89 -20.94 -14.48
C PHE A 72 0.37 -20.79 -14.39
N ALA A 73 -0.08 -19.73 -13.75
CA ALA A 73 -1.49 -19.41 -13.62
C ALA A 73 -1.77 -18.08 -14.33
N GLY A 74 -2.72 -18.06 -15.26
CA GLY A 74 -3.16 -16.83 -15.94
C GLY A 74 -4.05 -15.94 -15.06
N THR A 75 -4.58 -16.50 -13.97
CA THR A 75 -5.41 -15.83 -12.96
C THR A 75 -5.10 -16.39 -11.57
N THR A 76 -5.72 -15.84 -10.52
CA THR A 76 -5.55 -16.32 -9.15
C THR A 76 -5.99 -17.78 -9.02
N CYS A 77 -5.11 -18.66 -8.53
CA CYS A 77 -5.41 -20.08 -8.30
C CYS A 77 -6.49 -20.24 -7.20
N THR A 78 -7.47 -21.14 -7.37
CA THR A 78 -8.52 -21.37 -6.36
C THR A 78 -8.00 -22.18 -5.16
N SER A 79 -8.65 -22.06 -3.99
CA SER A 79 -8.26 -22.81 -2.78
C SER A 79 -8.24 -24.32 -3.02
N GLY A 80 -9.27 -24.86 -3.70
CA GLY A 80 -9.39 -26.29 -3.98
C GLY A 80 -8.30 -26.83 -4.92
N THR A 81 -8.00 -26.12 -6.01
CA THR A 81 -6.92 -26.55 -6.92
C THR A 81 -5.56 -26.50 -6.22
N LEU A 82 -5.32 -25.46 -5.43
CA LEU A 82 -4.08 -25.29 -4.68
C LEU A 82 -3.91 -26.39 -3.61
N LYS A 83 -4.99 -26.73 -2.89
CA LYS A 83 -5.03 -27.84 -1.94
C LYS A 83 -4.60 -29.14 -2.62
N ASN A 84 -5.19 -29.47 -3.78
CA ASN A 84 -4.85 -30.70 -4.50
C ASN A 84 -3.36 -30.75 -4.89
N ILE A 85 -2.80 -29.64 -5.38
CA ILE A 85 -1.38 -29.56 -5.75
C ILE A 85 -0.47 -29.76 -4.53
N ILE A 86 -0.78 -29.11 -3.41
CA ILE A 86 0.01 -29.21 -2.18
C ILE A 86 -0.02 -30.65 -1.65
N PHE A 87 -1.19 -31.27 -1.60
CA PHE A 87 -1.34 -32.64 -1.12
C PHE A 87 -0.65 -33.65 -2.04
N ASP A 88 -0.75 -33.50 -3.35
CA ASP A 88 -0.02 -34.32 -4.33
C ASP A 88 1.51 -34.21 -4.13
N ALA A 89 2.03 -32.99 -3.92
CA ALA A 89 3.45 -32.78 -3.63
C ALA A 89 3.88 -33.45 -2.31
N ILE A 90 3.06 -33.40 -1.26
CA ILE A 90 3.34 -34.04 0.03
C ILE A 90 3.37 -35.57 -0.12
N ILE A 91 2.42 -36.15 -0.88
CA ILE A 91 2.36 -37.58 -1.15
C ILE A 91 3.62 -38.04 -1.87
N LYS A 92 4.00 -37.37 -2.97
CA LYS A 92 5.21 -37.71 -3.74
C LYS A 92 6.50 -37.59 -2.92
N LEU A 93 6.59 -36.58 -2.06
CA LEU A 93 7.72 -36.44 -1.13
C LEU A 93 7.78 -37.61 -0.15
N ARG A 94 6.63 -38.01 0.41
CA ARG A 94 6.56 -39.13 1.34
C ARG A 94 6.96 -40.45 0.66
N GLU A 95 6.48 -40.70 -0.55
CA GLU A 95 6.88 -41.85 -1.37
C GLU A 95 8.39 -41.88 -1.66
N SER A 96 9.01 -40.70 -1.75
CA SER A 96 10.46 -40.55 -1.93
C SER A 96 11.26 -40.67 -0.62
N GLY A 97 10.61 -40.97 0.51
CA GLY A 97 11.25 -41.05 1.83
C GLY A 97 11.42 -39.70 2.55
N ALA A 98 10.89 -38.61 2.01
CA ALA A 98 10.97 -37.28 2.61
C ALA A 98 9.69 -36.94 3.38
N THR A 99 9.80 -36.70 4.68
CA THR A 99 8.65 -36.34 5.53
C THR A 99 8.51 -34.82 5.66
N VAL A 100 7.36 -34.29 5.26
CA VAL A 100 7.01 -32.87 5.39
C VAL A 100 6.51 -32.60 6.81
N HIS A 101 7.24 -31.77 7.56
CA HIS A 101 6.90 -31.43 8.94
C HIS A 101 6.11 -30.12 9.05
N THR A 102 6.30 -29.20 8.12
CA THR A 102 5.71 -27.86 8.19
C THR A 102 5.45 -27.34 6.79
N LEU A 103 4.28 -26.74 6.60
CA LEU A 103 3.90 -25.99 5.41
C LEU A 103 3.90 -24.50 5.77
N VAL A 104 4.59 -23.69 4.96
CA VAL A 104 4.61 -22.23 5.11
C VAL A 104 3.96 -21.62 3.87
N THR A 105 2.92 -20.82 4.07
CA THR A 105 2.16 -20.17 3.00
C THR A 105 2.15 -18.65 3.19
N ASP A 106 1.79 -17.91 2.14
CA ASP A 106 1.46 -16.50 2.27
C ASP A 106 0.01 -16.30 2.78
N MET A 107 -0.45 -15.04 2.81
CA MET A 107 -1.79 -14.63 3.25
C MET A 107 -2.69 -14.19 2.09
N GLY A 108 -2.40 -14.62 0.86
CA GLY A 108 -3.33 -14.47 -0.27
C GLY A 108 -4.63 -15.20 0.03
N SER A 109 -5.77 -14.65 -0.41
CA SER A 109 -7.13 -15.09 -0.02
C SER A 109 -7.38 -16.61 -0.06
N ASN A 110 -6.69 -17.31 -0.95
CA ASN A 110 -6.84 -18.74 -1.16
C ASN A 110 -6.29 -19.59 0.00
N PHE A 111 -5.24 -19.12 0.68
CA PHE A 111 -4.62 -19.86 1.79
C PHE A 111 -5.43 -19.79 3.09
N PRO A 112 -5.95 -18.63 3.55
CA PRO A 112 -6.89 -18.59 4.68
C PRO A 112 -8.20 -19.33 4.39
N GLN A 113 -8.67 -19.35 3.13
CA GLN A 113 -9.80 -20.18 2.74
C GLN A 113 -9.48 -21.67 2.89
N MET A 114 -8.34 -22.12 2.34
CA MET A 114 -7.85 -23.50 2.50
C MET A 114 -7.63 -23.87 3.98
N SER A 115 -7.12 -22.95 4.81
CA SER A 115 -6.92 -23.16 6.25
C SER A 115 -8.24 -23.36 7.00
N ARG A 116 -9.28 -22.60 6.65
CA ARG A 116 -10.63 -22.78 7.22
C ARG A 116 -11.25 -24.12 6.80
N GLU A 117 -11.04 -24.54 5.56
CA GLU A 117 -11.42 -25.88 5.06
C GLU A 117 -10.66 -27.02 5.77
N LEU A 118 -9.56 -26.71 6.46
CA LEU A 118 -8.75 -27.65 7.25
C LEU A 118 -8.98 -27.51 8.77
N GLU A 119 -10.03 -26.78 9.18
CA GLU A 119 -10.50 -26.67 10.57
C GLU A 119 -9.49 -26.10 11.60
N PHE A 120 -8.58 -25.22 11.18
CA PHE A 120 -7.72 -24.53 12.13
C PHE A 120 -8.51 -23.48 12.95
N CYS A 121 -8.50 -23.61 14.29
CA CYS A 121 -9.20 -22.70 15.21
C CYS A 121 -8.54 -21.33 15.30
N ASP A 122 -9.24 -20.27 14.88
CA ASP A 122 -8.74 -18.89 14.95
C ASP A 122 -9.06 -18.22 16.30
N LYS A 123 -8.04 -17.67 16.95
CA LYS A 123 -8.20 -16.63 17.98
C LYS A 123 -7.87 -15.28 17.36
N PHE A 124 -8.81 -14.33 17.44
CA PHE A 124 -8.65 -13.01 16.81
C PHE A 124 -8.08 -11.98 17.80
N ALA A 125 -7.06 -11.24 17.36
CA ALA A 125 -6.55 -10.04 18.02
C ALA A 125 -6.86 -8.81 17.16
N SER A 126 -7.41 -7.75 17.76
CA SER A 126 -7.77 -6.53 17.05
C SER A 126 -6.60 -5.53 17.04
N TRP A 127 -6.31 -4.94 15.89
CA TRP A 127 -5.34 -3.84 15.75
C TRP A 127 -5.68 -2.63 16.63
N SER A 128 -6.97 -2.46 16.97
CA SER A 128 -7.42 -1.39 17.86
C SER A 128 -6.71 -1.41 19.22
N TYR A 129 -6.33 -2.59 19.72
CA TYR A 129 -5.62 -2.72 20.98
C TYR A 129 -4.21 -2.10 20.95
N ILE A 130 -3.53 -2.20 19.82
CA ILE A 130 -2.18 -1.62 19.62
C ILE A 130 -2.29 -0.10 19.46
N VAL A 131 -3.28 0.39 18.72
CA VAL A 131 -3.54 1.84 18.56
C VAL A 131 -3.83 2.48 19.91
N GLN A 132 -4.69 1.85 20.73
CA GLN A 132 -5.03 2.34 22.07
C GLN A 132 -3.85 2.32 23.04
N PHE A 133 -2.96 1.33 22.92
CA PHE A 133 -1.73 1.28 23.71
C PHE A 133 -0.80 2.44 23.32
N TYR A 134 -0.58 2.64 22.02
CA TYR A 134 0.31 3.70 21.53
C TYR A 134 -0.18 5.11 21.87
N SER A 135 -1.48 5.39 21.72
CA SER A 135 -2.05 6.70 22.06
C SER A 135 -1.93 7.05 23.54
N LYS A 136 -1.91 6.04 24.40
CA LYS A 136 -1.69 6.21 25.85
C LYS A 136 -0.20 6.28 26.21
N ASP A 137 0.67 5.60 25.46
CA ASP A 137 2.12 5.60 25.71
C ASP A 137 2.78 6.93 25.32
N ILE A 138 2.31 7.55 24.22
CA ILE A 138 2.86 8.83 23.75
C ILE A 138 2.54 10.00 24.68
N GLN A 139 1.47 9.90 25.48
CA GLN A 139 1.07 10.91 26.46
C GLN A 139 1.90 10.84 27.76
N GLN A 140 2.74 9.82 27.93
CA GLN A 140 3.56 9.64 29.13
C GLN A 140 4.89 10.38 28.98
N TRP A 141 5.39 10.92 30.11
CA TRP A 141 6.73 11.52 30.18
C TRP A 141 7.83 10.50 29.83
N ILE A 142 7.67 9.24 30.26
CA ILE A 142 8.58 8.13 29.93
C ILE A 142 7.82 7.11 29.08
N LYS A 143 8.19 6.97 27.81
CA LYS A 143 7.58 6.02 26.88
C LYS A 143 7.95 4.58 27.24
N ALA A 144 6.96 3.74 27.52
CA ALA A 144 7.13 2.32 27.77
C ALA A 144 7.52 1.53 26.51
N ALA A 145 7.13 2.02 25.32
CA ALA A 145 7.48 1.44 24.04
C ALA A 145 8.20 2.46 23.13
N SER A 146 9.38 2.90 23.56
CA SER A 146 10.19 3.93 22.87
C SER A 146 10.54 3.64 21.41
N LYS A 147 10.49 2.37 20.98
CA LYS A 147 10.72 1.95 19.59
C LYS A 147 9.49 2.11 18.70
N LEU A 148 8.29 2.25 19.27
CA LEU A 148 7.09 2.54 18.53
C LEU A 148 7.04 4.02 18.15
N SER A 149 6.67 4.26 16.90
CA SER A 149 6.58 5.59 16.30
C SER A 149 5.32 5.66 15.43
N PRO A 150 4.92 6.84 14.93
CA PRO A 150 3.71 6.97 14.13
C PRO A 150 3.71 6.05 12.90
N ILE A 151 4.88 5.80 12.30
CA ILE A 151 5.07 4.90 11.15
C ILE A 151 4.66 3.46 11.46
N HIS A 152 4.73 3.03 12.72
CA HIS A 152 4.31 1.69 13.14
C HIS A 152 2.79 1.55 13.23
N ILE A 153 2.08 2.66 13.46
CA ILE A 153 0.61 2.69 13.61
C ILE A 153 -0.05 3.00 12.28
N GLU A 154 0.51 3.97 11.55
CA GLU A 154 0.05 4.44 10.25
C GLU A 154 1.17 4.34 9.21
N PRO A 155 1.48 3.13 8.73
CA PRO A 155 2.55 2.93 7.76
C PRO A 155 2.17 3.50 6.37
N ASN A 156 3.09 4.23 5.76
CA ASN A 156 3.05 4.59 4.34
C ASN A 156 3.25 3.36 3.43
N ASN A 157 2.96 3.49 2.13
CA ASN A 157 2.98 2.35 1.19
C ASN A 157 4.32 1.60 1.14
N PHE A 158 5.45 2.30 1.26
CA PHE A 158 6.78 1.66 1.26
C PHE A 158 7.13 1.00 2.59
N SER A 159 6.66 1.57 3.70
CA SER A 159 6.90 1.04 5.05
C SER A 159 6.08 -0.22 5.35
N LYS A 160 4.93 -0.41 4.71
CA LYS A 160 4.10 -1.62 4.85
C LYS A 160 4.85 -2.91 4.48
N MET A 161 5.80 -2.84 3.54
CA MET A 161 6.58 -4.02 3.12
C MET A 161 7.81 -4.28 4.02
N LYS A 162 8.15 -3.36 4.93
CA LYS A 162 9.29 -3.52 5.83
C LYS A 162 8.89 -4.32 7.06
N VAL A 163 9.16 -5.62 7.03
CA VAL A 163 8.90 -6.58 8.12
C VAL A 163 9.46 -6.10 9.48
N LYS A 164 10.55 -5.32 9.46
CA LYS A 164 11.11 -4.67 10.65
C LYS A 164 10.05 -3.96 11.52
N TYR A 165 9.15 -3.19 10.92
CA TYR A 165 8.16 -2.43 11.68
C TYR A 165 7.10 -3.35 12.30
N ALA A 166 6.66 -4.38 11.57
CA ALA A 166 5.74 -5.38 12.11
C ALA A 166 6.36 -6.16 13.28
N VAL A 167 7.64 -6.54 13.16
CA VAL A 167 8.39 -7.24 14.23
C VAL A 167 8.53 -6.36 15.48
N GLN A 168 8.75 -5.06 15.31
CA GLN A 168 8.83 -4.13 16.45
C GLN A 168 7.50 -4.00 17.17
N VAL A 169 6.38 -3.93 16.43
CA VAL A 169 5.01 -3.91 17.00
C VAL A 169 4.70 -5.18 17.78
N LEU A 170 5.04 -6.34 17.23
CA LEU A 170 4.74 -7.65 17.83
C LEU A 170 5.84 -8.15 18.77
N SER A 171 6.74 -7.27 19.22
CA SER A 171 7.86 -7.66 20.06
C SER A 171 7.41 -8.01 21.49
N ASN A 172 8.17 -8.90 22.14
CA ASN A 172 7.95 -9.26 23.55
C ASN A 172 7.94 -8.05 24.48
N HIS A 173 8.71 -7.00 24.17
CA HIS A 173 8.69 -5.76 24.95
C HIS A 173 7.34 -5.05 24.85
N VAL A 174 6.76 -4.93 23.65
CA VAL A 174 5.44 -4.31 23.47
C VAL A 174 4.37 -5.17 24.15
N ALA A 175 4.40 -6.49 23.96
CA ALA A 175 3.47 -7.42 24.60
C ALA A 175 3.53 -7.34 26.14
N ALA A 176 4.73 -7.40 26.73
CA ALA A 176 4.91 -7.32 28.18
C ALA A 176 4.36 -6.01 28.75
N ARG A 177 4.58 -4.88 28.06
CA ARG A 177 4.10 -3.56 28.51
C ARG A 177 2.59 -3.41 28.34
N MET A 178 2.01 -3.95 27.28
CA MET A 178 0.56 -4.08 27.13
C MET A 178 -0.04 -4.91 28.28
N CYS A 179 0.59 -6.04 28.64
CA CYS A 179 0.17 -6.86 29.77
C CYS A 179 0.30 -6.15 31.13
N THR A 180 1.38 -5.40 31.38
CA THR A 180 1.56 -4.62 32.61
C THR A 180 0.50 -3.53 32.75
N LEU A 181 0.17 -2.85 31.65
CA LEU A 181 -0.90 -1.86 31.62
C LEU A 181 -2.24 -2.51 31.99
N MET A 182 -2.60 -3.62 31.33
CA MET A 182 -3.83 -4.36 31.63
C MET A 182 -3.88 -4.90 33.06
N GLY A 183 -2.76 -5.40 33.59
CA GLY A 183 -2.64 -5.89 34.97
C GLY A 183 -2.88 -4.78 36.00
N SER A 184 -2.33 -3.59 35.77
CA SER A 184 -2.52 -2.42 36.64
C SER A 184 -3.97 -1.94 36.67
N ILE A 185 -4.68 -2.06 35.55
CA ILE A 185 -6.10 -1.70 35.42
C ILE A 185 -7.00 -2.73 36.11
N ARG A 186 -6.70 -4.03 35.96
CA ARG A 186 -7.48 -5.13 36.55
C ARG A 186 -7.40 -5.17 38.07
N GLN A 187 -6.26 -4.79 38.65
CA GLN A 187 -6.07 -4.78 40.12
C GLN A 187 -6.90 -3.71 40.84
N GLN A 188 -7.30 -2.62 40.18
CA GLN A 188 -8.09 -1.56 40.81
C GLN A 188 -9.59 -1.87 40.95
N GLY A 189 -10.08 -2.88 40.22
CA GLY A 189 -11.50 -3.27 40.20
C GLY A 189 -11.83 -4.52 41.01
N GLY A 190 -10.93 -4.99 41.90
CA GLY A 190 -11.17 -6.21 42.69
C GLY A 190 -11.25 -7.47 41.85
N ASN A 191 -10.18 -7.81 41.13
CA ASN A 191 -10.11 -9.02 40.28
C ASN A 191 -11.17 -9.07 39.16
N CYS A 192 -11.63 -7.90 38.70
CA CYS A 192 -12.58 -7.81 37.59
C CYS A 192 -11.86 -8.03 36.25
N VAL A 193 -12.21 -9.13 35.55
CA VAL A 193 -11.59 -9.53 34.28
C VAL A 193 -11.93 -8.58 33.12
N ASN A 194 -13.09 -7.90 33.19
CA ASN A 194 -13.61 -6.95 32.20
C ASN A 194 -14.19 -5.68 32.86
N PRO A 195 -13.37 -4.68 33.21
CA PRO A 195 -13.88 -3.41 33.73
C PRO A 195 -14.61 -2.62 32.65
N THR A 196 -15.73 -2.00 33.01
CA THR A 196 -16.47 -1.08 32.13
C THR A 196 -15.66 0.20 31.82
N PRO A 197 -15.92 0.91 30.71
CA PRO A 197 -15.20 2.14 30.35
C PRO A 197 -15.19 3.21 31.46
N ILE A 198 -16.26 3.29 32.26
CA ILE A 198 -16.37 4.21 33.39
C ILE A 198 -15.48 3.76 34.56
N GLN A 199 -15.49 2.47 34.90
CA GLN A 199 -14.62 1.90 35.93
C GLN A 199 -13.13 2.05 35.54
N PHE A 200 -12.81 1.85 34.26
CA PHE A 200 -11.48 2.09 33.70
C PHE A 200 -11.03 3.54 33.94
N THR A 201 -11.89 4.51 33.57
CA THR A 201 -11.56 5.94 33.65
C THR A 201 -11.36 6.39 35.10
N ARG A 202 -12.18 5.88 36.02
CA ARG A 202 -12.08 6.16 37.47
C ARG A 202 -10.82 5.54 38.10
N ALA A 203 -10.55 4.27 37.80
CA ALA A 203 -9.35 3.57 38.28
C ALA A 203 -8.07 4.26 37.81
N PHE A 204 -8.05 4.72 36.55
CA PHE A 204 -6.92 5.43 35.97
C PHE A 204 -6.68 6.79 36.64
N LYS A 205 -7.71 7.63 36.80
CA LYS A 205 -7.60 8.93 37.50
C LYS A 205 -7.09 8.75 38.93
N LYS A 206 -7.63 7.77 39.66
CA LYS A 206 -7.23 7.45 41.04
C LYS A 206 -5.75 7.05 41.13
N LEU A 207 -5.30 6.13 40.28
CA LEU A 207 -3.91 5.67 40.26
C LEU A 207 -2.93 6.79 39.88
N PHE A 208 -3.34 7.66 38.96
CA PHE A 208 -2.54 8.80 38.54
C PHE A 208 -2.38 9.81 39.69
N SER A 209 -3.45 10.19 40.37
CA SER A 209 -3.38 11.09 41.53
C SER A 209 -2.56 10.52 42.68
N ILE A 210 -2.68 9.22 42.98
CA ILE A 210 -1.90 8.59 44.04
C ILE A 210 -0.39 8.60 43.72
N LYS A 211 -0.02 8.32 42.46
CA LYS A 211 1.40 8.34 42.06
C LYS A 211 1.98 9.74 41.88
N LEU A 212 1.13 10.72 41.57
CA LEU A 212 1.53 12.12 41.45
C LEU A 212 1.74 12.77 42.83
N LEU A 213 0.98 12.34 43.85
CA LEU A 213 1.00 12.88 45.21
C LEU A 213 1.92 12.11 46.18
N GLN A 214 2.58 11.04 45.74
CA GLN A 214 3.61 10.38 46.54
C GLN A 214 4.91 11.20 46.49
N SER A 215 5.10 12.08 47.47
CA SER A 215 6.40 12.64 47.79
C SER A 215 7.33 11.51 48.29
N SER A 216 8.60 11.54 47.87
CA SER A 216 9.63 10.66 48.42
C SER A 216 9.91 11.04 49.87
N ASP A 217 10.10 10.06 50.75
CA ASP A 217 10.38 10.24 52.19
C ASP A 217 11.65 11.06 52.52
N THR A 218 12.39 11.54 51.53
CA THR A 218 13.61 12.33 51.73
C THR A 218 13.67 13.56 50.81
N LYS A 219 13.27 14.73 51.32
CA LYS A 219 13.91 16.09 51.24
C LYS A 219 13.00 17.29 50.91
N ASN A 220 13.09 18.29 51.79
CA ASN A 220 13.34 19.75 51.67
C ASN A 220 13.02 20.51 50.36
N CYS A 221 11.77 20.90 50.13
CA CYS A 221 11.42 22.03 49.23
C CYS A 221 10.40 22.98 49.91
N ALA A 222 10.50 24.27 49.59
CA ALA A 222 9.87 25.43 50.25
C ALA A 222 8.34 25.55 49.97
N PRO A 223 7.59 26.43 50.70
CA PRO A 223 6.13 26.34 50.81
C PRO A 223 5.38 26.67 49.51
N ASP A 224 4.22 26.03 49.40
CA ASP A 224 3.31 25.91 48.26
C ASP A 224 2.82 27.22 47.65
N SER A 225 2.71 27.23 46.32
CA SER A 225 1.85 28.15 45.58
C SER A 225 0.44 27.56 45.42
N ASP A 226 -0.32 27.57 46.52
CA ASP A 226 -1.74 27.14 46.56
C ASP A 226 -2.69 28.04 45.74
N GLU A 227 -2.20 29.16 45.19
CA GLU A 227 -3.02 30.10 44.41
C GLU A 227 -3.49 29.56 43.05
N ILE A 228 -2.86 28.52 42.50
CA ILE A 228 -3.25 27.97 41.18
C ILE A 228 -4.54 27.15 41.27
N LEU A 229 -4.84 26.53 42.42
CA LEU A 229 -6.03 25.70 42.59
C LEU A 229 -7.33 26.52 42.71
N ASN A 230 -7.24 27.77 43.19
CA ASN A 230 -8.38 28.67 43.29
C ASN A 230 -8.84 29.24 41.94
N LEU A 231 -8.05 29.09 40.86
CA LEU A 231 -8.42 29.54 39.51
C LEU A 231 -9.36 28.58 38.76
N MET A 232 -9.61 27.37 39.28
CA MET A 232 -10.49 26.40 38.63
C MET A 232 -11.92 26.33 39.21
N GLU A 233 -12.23 27.05 40.30
CA GLU A 233 -13.56 27.01 40.92
C GLU A 233 -14.63 27.87 40.22
N THR A 234 -14.30 28.67 39.20
CA THR A 234 -15.26 29.57 38.54
C THR A 234 -15.47 29.32 37.05
N SER A 235 -15.68 28.07 36.66
CA SER A 235 -16.40 27.78 35.41
C SER A 235 -17.54 26.81 35.67
N ASN A 236 -18.72 27.38 35.94
CA ASN A 236 -20.00 26.68 35.98
C ASN A 236 -20.23 25.90 34.67
N LEU A 237 -19.87 24.61 34.65
CA LEU A 237 -20.30 23.68 33.61
C LEU A 237 -21.78 23.38 33.82
N ARG A 238 -22.63 24.16 33.14
CA ARG A 238 -24.05 23.83 32.95
C ARG A 238 -24.12 22.49 32.23
N PHE A 239 -24.66 21.49 32.90
CA PHE A 239 -25.14 20.26 32.25
C PHE A 239 -26.28 20.64 31.30
N ILE A 240 -25.99 20.68 30.00
CA ILE A 240 -27.05 20.66 28.98
C ILE A 240 -27.35 19.19 28.72
N THR A 241 -28.45 18.72 29.29
CA THR A 241 -29.23 17.62 28.75
C THR A 241 -29.92 18.14 27.49
N SER A 242 -29.47 17.69 26.31
CA SER A 242 -30.21 17.91 25.06
C SER A 242 -30.76 16.59 24.58
N ASP A 243 -32.08 16.50 24.63
CA ASP A 243 -32.91 15.45 24.07
C ASP A 243 -32.57 15.16 22.60
N PHE A 244 -32.64 13.87 22.26
CA PHE A 244 -32.61 13.40 20.89
C PHE A 244 -33.84 13.92 20.14
N ASN A 245 -33.64 14.92 19.30
CA ASN A 245 -34.50 15.18 18.16
C ASN A 245 -33.71 14.85 16.89
N GLU A 246 -34.04 13.71 16.28
CA GLU A 246 -33.62 13.39 14.91
C GLU A 246 -34.23 14.42 13.96
N SER A 247 -33.42 15.38 13.52
CA SER A 247 -33.65 16.08 12.27
C SER A 247 -32.75 15.47 11.20
N PHE A 248 -33.35 14.78 10.23
CA PHE A 248 -32.69 14.36 9.01
C PHE A 248 -32.34 15.61 8.19
N THR A 249 -31.21 16.24 8.47
CA THR A 249 -30.60 17.16 7.50
C THR A 249 -29.80 16.32 6.52
N GLN A 250 -30.34 16.13 5.31
CA GLN A 250 -29.61 15.54 4.19
C GLN A 250 -28.28 16.28 4.00
N LYS A 251 -27.16 15.59 4.24
CA LYS A 251 -25.84 16.13 3.93
C LYS A 251 -25.71 16.20 2.41
N ILE A 252 -25.64 17.41 1.90
CA ILE A 252 -25.37 17.72 0.49
C ILE A 252 -24.01 17.10 0.12
N LEU A 253 -23.97 16.37 -0.99
CA LEU A 253 -22.74 15.85 -1.58
C LEU A 253 -21.99 17.05 -2.18
N ASP A 254 -20.97 17.52 -1.46
CA ASP A 254 -20.07 18.57 -1.96
C ASP A 254 -19.22 17.99 -3.10
N VAL A 255 -19.55 18.37 -4.33
CA VAL A 255 -18.76 18.04 -5.51
C VAL A 255 -17.82 19.22 -5.71
N PRO A 256 -16.50 19.00 -5.78
CA PRO A 256 -15.58 20.10 -6.00
C PRO A 256 -15.84 20.69 -7.39
N THR A 257 -16.44 21.89 -7.39
CA THR A 257 -16.57 22.76 -8.55
C THR A 257 -15.16 23.14 -8.98
N HIS A 258 -14.59 22.43 -9.96
CA HIS A 258 -13.44 22.96 -10.65
C HIS A 258 -14.01 23.98 -11.64
N ASP A 259 -13.84 25.28 -11.34
CA ASP A 259 -14.16 26.32 -12.31
C ASP A 259 -13.11 26.23 -13.42
N TYR A 260 -13.41 25.45 -14.45
CA TYR A 260 -12.51 25.20 -15.56
C TYR A 260 -12.15 26.46 -16.38
N ARG A 261 -12.81 27.60 -16.10
CA ARG A 261 -12.49 28.90 -16.68
C ARG A 261 -11.22 29.51 -16.09
N SER A 262 -10.77 29.03 -14.93
CA SER A 262 -9.54 29.48 -14.25
C SER A 262 -8.76 28.29 -13.68
N MET A 263 -8.36 27.35 -14.54
CA MET A 263 -7.45 26.26 -14.13
C MET A 263 -6.03 26.80 -13.91
N ASP A 264 -5.41 26.47 -12.78
CA ASP A 264 -3.98 26.66 -12.60
C ASP A 264 -3.18 25.74 -13.55
N LEU A 265 -1.94 26.14 -13.89
CA LEU A 265 -1.09 25.39 -14.83
C LEU A 265 -0.97 23.87 -14.52
N PRO A 266 -0.89 23.41 -13.25
CA PRO A 266 -0.88 21.98 -12.92
C PRO A 266 -2.21 21.27 -13.23
N GLU A 267 -3.34 21.96 -13.11
CA GLU A 267 -4.67 21.40 -13.39
C GLU A 267 -4.90 21.27 -14.89
N GLN A 268 -4.45 22.26 -15.68
CA GLN A 268 -4.47 22.20 -17.15
C GLN A 268 -3.65 21.00 -17.68
N ASN A 269 -2.47 20.80 -17.09
CA ASN A 269 -1.59 19.67 -17.37
C ASN A 269 -2.25 18.31 -17.04
N ALA A 270 -2.89 18.22 -15.86
CA ALA A 270 -3.62 17.01 -15.46
C ALA A 270 -4.84 16.73 -16.35
N PHE A 271 -5.58 17.77 -16.74
CA PHE A 271 -6.73 17.68 -17.63
C PHE A 271 -6.34 17.15 -19.02
N LYS A 272 -5.27 17.70 -19.62
CA LYS A 272 -4.75 17.20 -20.90
C LYS A 272 -4.29 15.74 -20.81
N TYR A 273 -3.67 15.34 -19.70
CA TYR A 273 -3.28 13.94 -19.48
C TYR A 273 -4.49 12.99 -19.44
N VAL A 274 -5.57 13.39 -18.76
CA VAL A 274 -6.83 12.62 -18.69
C VAL A 274 -7.49 12.52 -20.06
N CYS A 275 -7.53 13.62 -20.81
CA CYS A 275 -8.05 13.64 -22.18
C CYS A 275 -7.28 12.66 -23.09
N GLY A 276 -5.95 12.62 -22.99
CA GLY A 276 -5.12 11.63 -23.70
C GLY A 276 -5.45 10.18 -23.33
N TYR A 277 -5.63 9.89 -22.03
CA TYR A 277 -6.03 8.56 -21.57
C TYR A 277 -7.37 8.09 -22.15
N LEU A 278 -8.39 8.97 -22.18
CA LEU A 278 -9.72 8.63 -22.70
C LEU A 278 -9.67 8.22 -24.18
N ILE A 279 -8.91 8.95 -25.00
CA ILE A 279 -8.79 8.64 -26.43
C ILE A 279 -7.98 7.36 -26.63
N LYS A 280 -6.88 7.16 -25.89
CA LYS A 280 -6.08 5.94 -25.99
C LYS A 280 -6.91 4.68 -25.75
N ARG A 281 -7.91 4.76 -24.86
CA ARG A 281 -8.88 3.68 -24.62
C ARG A 281 -9.85 3.50 -25.79
N CYS A 282 -10.29 4.57 -26.45
CA CYS A 282 -11.10 4.48 -27.67
C CYS A 282 -10.30 3.90 -28.85
N LEU A 283 -9.02 4.25 -29.00
CA LEU A 283 -8.14 3.70 -30.02
C LEU A 283 -7.90 2.20 -29.87
N SER A 284 -7.97 1.67 -28.64
CA SER A 284 -7.91 0.21 -28.42
C SER A 284 -9.15 -0.55 -28.93
N ILE A 285 -10.25 0.16 -29.22
CA ILE A 285 -11.49 -0.41 -29.76
C ILE A 285 -11.58 -0.17 -31.28
N HIS A 286 -11.23 1.03 -31.74
CA HIS A 286 -11.20 1.38 -33.15
C HIS A 286 -9.95 2.20 -33.47
N SER A 287 -9.12 1.67 -34.37
CA SER A 287 -7.93 2.34 -34.89
C SER A 287 -8.04 2.46 -36.42
N CYS A 288 -8.10 3.69 -36.92
CA CYS A 288 -8.00 4.00 -38.34
C CYS A 288 -7.06 5.19 -38.56
N GLU A 289 -6.61 5.37 -39.81
CA GLU A 289 -5.68 6.44 -40.20
C GLU A 289 -6.21 7.84 -39.82
N ALA A 290 -7.51 8.09 -40.03
CA ALA A 290 -8.15 9.34 -39.62
C ALA A 290 -8.12 9.58 -38.10
N CYS A 291 -8.25 8.53 -37.28
CA CYS A 291 -8.17 8.63 -35.82
C CYS A 291 -6.73 8.84 -35.33
N THR A 292 -5.74 8.24 -35.99
CA THR A 292 -4.32 8.46 -35.66
C THR A 292 -3.86 9.86 -36.09
N ASP A 293 -4.33 10.34 -37.24
CA ASP A 293 -3.99 11.68 -37.74
C ASP A 293 -4.65 12.79 -36.91
N TYR A 294 -5.87 12.55 -36.43
CA TYR A 294 -6.53 13.46 -35.49
C TYR A 294 -5.75 13.63 -34.18
N MET A 295 -4.93 12.65 -33.78
CA MET A 295 -4.01 12.75 -32.63
C MET A 295 -2.69 13.45 -32.99
N ASN A 296 -2.19 13.21 -34.21
CA ASN A 296 -0.86 13.67 -34.60
C ASN A 296 -0.80 15.14 -35.05
N LYS A 297 -1.95 15.80 -35.23
CA LYS A 297 -2.02 17.21 -35.68
C LYS A 297 -1.30 18.21 -34.77
N ASP A 298 -1.29 17.99 -33.46
CA ASP A 298 -0.75 18.94 -32.47
C ASP A 298 0.58 18.47 -31.81
N ILE A 299 1.19 17.37 -32.27
CA ILE A 299 2.39 16.75 -31.65
C ILE A 299 3.64 17.66 -31.64
N ARG A 300 3.65 18.73 -32.43
CA ARG A 300 4.86 19.55 -32.67
C ARG A 300 5.00 20.78 -31.77
N ILE A 301 4.07 21.03 -30.83
CA ILE A 301 4.11 22.23 -29.98
C ILE A 301 4.24 21.81 -28.51
N LEU A 302 5.45 22.00 -27.95
CA LEU A 302 5.65 21.96 -26.51
C LEU A 302 5.11 23.28 -25.93
N ASP A 303 4.07 23.20 -25.12
CA ASP A 303 3.45 24.35 -24.45
C ASP A 303 3.49 24.10 -22.93
N GLU A 304 3.37 25.14 -22.11
CA GLU A 304 3.45 25.02 -20.64
C GLU A 304 2.39 24.03 -20.08
N THR A 305 1.33 23.82 -20.85
CA THR A 305 0.20 22.91 -20.58
C THR A 305 0.44 21.45 -20.96
N THR A 306 1.53 21.12 -21.67
CA THR A 306 1.91 19.74 -22.06
C THR A 306 3.17 19.22 -21.37
N LEU A 307 3.80 20.05 -20.52
CA LEU A 307 5.00 19.73 -19.72
C LEU A 307 4.83 18.49 -18.84
N TYR A 308 3.66 18.28 -18.23
CA TYR A 308 3.44 17.09 -17.40
C TYR A 308 3.47 15.79 -18.21
N CYS A 309 2.98 15.83 -19.46
CA CYS A 309 3.01 14.67 -20.35
C CYS A 309 4.44 14.33 -20.76
N SER A 310 5.31 15.31 -21.02
CA SER A 310 6.72 15.06 -21.32
C SER A 310 7.50 14.52 -20.12
N PHE A 311 7.24 15.03 -18.89
CA PHE A 311 7.90 14.52 -17.67
C PHE A 311 7.49 13.11 -17.26
N ARG A 312 6.31 12.63 -17.69
CA ARG A 312 5.83 11.27 -17.39
C ARG A 312 6.35 10.21 -18.34
N ASP A 313 7.05 10.58 -19.41
CA ASP A 313 7.66 9.63 -20.33
C ASP A 313 8.94 9.05 -19.71
N TYR A 314 8.91 7.76 -19.36
CA TYR A 314 10.11 7.03 -18.94
C TYR A 314 10.79 6.47 -20.18
N GLY A 315 11.49 7.33 -20.91
CA GLY A 315 12.52 6.98 -21.88
C GLY A 315 12.04 6.23 -23.13
N SER A 316 11.96 6.95 -24.25
CA SER A 316 12.16 6.34 -25.57
C SER A 316 13.51 6.81 -26.13
N GLU A 317 14.34 5.86 -26.55
CA GLU A 317 15.65 6.11 -27.20
C GLU A 317 15.52 6.76 -28.60
N ASN A 318 14.30 7.11 -29.03
CA ASN A 318 13.98 7.53 -30.40
C ASN A 318 13.74 9.04 -30.60
N GLY A 319 14.02 9.89 -29.61
CA GLY A 319 13.99 11.35 -29.80
C GLY A 319 12.62 11.97 -30.10
N GLU A 320 11.52 11.24 -29.90
CA GLU A 320 10.16 11.78 -29.99
C GLU A 320 9.79 12.49 -28.68
N LEU A 321 9.30 13.73 -28.78
CA LEU A 321 9.11 14.67 -27.64
C LEU A 321 8.17 14.17 -26.53
N PHE A 322 7.32 13.17 -26.81
CA PHE A 322 6.26 12.68 -25.90
C PHE A 322 6.13 11.14 -25.85
N GLY A 323 7.08 10.40 -26.44
CA GLY A 323 7.11 8.93 -26.42
C GLY A 323 5.78 8.25 -26.79
N ALA A 324 5.32 7.30 -25.97
CA ALA A 324 4.09 6.52 -26.20
C ALA A 324 2.79 7.17 -25.62
N LEU A 325 2.85 8.44 -25.22
CA LEU A 325 1.73 9.18 -24.67
C LEU A 325 0.97 9.92 -25.77
N THR A 326 -0.35 9.82 -25.73
CA THR A 326 -1.24 10.44 -26.73
C THR A 326 -1.64 11.84 -26.28
N ILE A 327 -1.31 12.85 -27.07
CA ILE A 327 -1.73 14.24 -26.82
C ILE A 327 -3.10 14.47 -27.46
N PRO A 328 -4.10 14.92 -26.68
CA PRO A 328 -5.42 15.25 -27.20
C PRO A 328 -5.38 16.56 -28.00
N SER A 329 -6.19 16.64 -29.06
CA SER A 329 -6.42 17.91 -29.77
C SER A 329 -7.22 18.90 -28.92
N ASN A 330 -7.05 20.20 -29.15
CA ASN A 330 -7.77 21.25 -28.42
C ASN A 330 -9.30 21.14 -28.56
N ASN A 331 -9.79 20.73 -29.73
CA ASN A 331 -11.23 20.51 -29.98
C ASN A 331 -11.81 19.41 -29.09
N LEU A 332 -11.06 18.34 -28.84
CA LEU A 332 -11.49 17.29 -27.93
C LEU A 332 -11.47 17.77 -26.48
N CYS A 333 -10.44 18.51 -26.07
CA CYS A 333 -10.36 19.09 -24.73
C CYS A 333 -11.58 19.99 -24.45
N LEU A 334 -11.99 20.81 -25.43
CA LEU A 334 -13.21 21.63 -25.35
C LEU A 334 -14.49 20.79 -25.26
N TYR A 335 -14.55 19.66 -25.98
CA TYR A 335 -15.68 18.74 -25.89
C TYR A 335 -15.79 18.11 -24.49
N ILE A 336 -14.68 17.58 -23.96
CA ILE A 336 -14.62 16.98 -22.61
C ILE A 336 -14.97 18.02 -21.54
N HIS A 337 -14.53 19.26 -21.70
CA HIS A 337 -14.90 20.36 -20.81
C HIS A 337 -16.42 20.57 -20.77
N LYS A 338 -17.09 20.60 -21.93
CA LYS A 338 -18.56 20.69 -21.99
C LYS A 338 -19.26 19.51 -21.33
N LEU A 339 -18.68 18.30 -21.46
CA LEU A 339 -19.20 17.12 -20.75
C LEU A 339 -19.09 17.30 -19.23
N ASP A 340 -17.99 17.88 -18.77
CA ASP A 340 -17.75 18.09 -17.35
C ASP A 340 -18.66 19.17 -16.76
N GLU A 341 -18.89 20.28 -17.47
CA GLU A 341 -19.83 21.32 -17.03
C GLU A 341 -21.24 20.75 -16.79
N ILE A 342 -21.71 19.88 -17.69
CA ILE A 342 -23.01 19.20 -17.53
C ILE A 342 -22.96 18.22 -16.36
N PHE A 343 -21.86 17.50 -16.21
CA PHE A 343 -21.69 16.58 -15.08
C PHE A 343 -21.77 17.33 -13.76
N VAL A 344 -20.98 18.39 -13.56
CA VAL A 344 -20.94 19.18 -12.32
C VAL A 344 -22.32 19.78 -12.01
N LYS A 345 -22.97 20.43 -13.00
CA LYS A 345 -24.28 21.07 -12.82
C LYS A 345 -25.38 20.11 -12.37
N ASN A 346 -25.35 18.86 -12.85
CA ASN A 346 -26.45 17.92 -12.66
C ASN A 346 -26.15 16.84 -11.61
N PHE A 347 -24.89 16.54 -11.31
CA PHE A 347 -24.53 15.43 -10.43
C PHE A 347 -24.81 15.76 -8.95
N GLU A 348 -24.49 16.98 -8.49
CA GLU A 348 -24.76 17.40 -7.10
C GLU A 348 -26.25 17.25 -6.74
N THR A 349 -27.12 17.74 -7.62
CA THR A 349 -28.56 17.81 -7.41
C THR A 349 -29.29 16.50 -7.65
N ASN A 350 -28.69 15.54 -8.38
CA ASN A 350 -29.36 14.29 -8.76
C ASN A 350 -28.65 13.02 -8.27
N CYS A 351 -27.57 13.14 -7.49
CA CYS A 351 -26.75 12.00 -7.03
C CYS A 351 -27.54 10.92 -6.28
N TYR A 352 -28.68 11.27 -5.67
CA TYR A 352 -29.54 10.34 -4.94
C TYR A 352 -30.46 9.49 -5.83
N ASN A 353 -30.58 9.82 -7.12
CA ASN A 353 -31.46 9.10 -8.03
C ASN A 353 -30.87 7.74 -8.44
N LYS A 354 -31.72 6.69 -8.41
CA LYS A 354 -31.36 5.39 -8.97
C LYS A 354 -31.05 5.56 -10.47
N ASN A 355 -30.01 4.86 -10.94
CA ASN A 355 -29.55 4.90 -12.34
C ASN A 355 -29.02 6.27 -12.84
N ILE A 356 -28.37 7.04 -11.97
CA ILE A 356 -27.75 8.34 -12.31
C ILE A 356 -26.87 8.31 -13.57
N GLY A 357 -26.18 7.21 -13.85
CA GLY A 357 -25.36 7.07 -15.05
C GLY A 357 -26.16 7.09 -16.36
N ILE A 358 -27.38 6.54 -16.37
CA ILE A 358 -28.27 6.55 -17.54
C ILE A 358 -28.83 7.96 -17.74
N TYR A 359 -29.22 8.63 -16.66
CA TYR A 359 -29.69 10.02 -16.69
C TYR A 359 -28.61 10.99 -17.21
N LEU A 360 -27.37 10.87 -16.72
CA LEU A 360 -26.27 11.70 -17.22
C LEU A 360 -25.93 11.38 -18.69
N LEU A 361 -26.09 10.12 -19.10
CA LEU A 361 -25.87 9.75 -20.50
C LEU A 361 -26.92 10.39 -21.42
N SER A 362 -28.19 10.44 -21.02
CA SER A 362 -29.23 11.12 -21.84
C SER A 362 -28.97 12.61 -21.98
N LEU A 363 -28.40 13.28 -20.97
CA LEU A 363 -28.06 14.70 -21.05
C LEU A 363 -26.86 14.99 -21.96
N VAL A 364 -25.91 14.05 -22.04
CA VAL A 364 -24.68 14.21 -22.83
C VAL A 364 -24.85 13.76 -24.27
N GLN A 365 -25.88 12.96 -24.57
CA GLN A 365 -26.14 12.43 -25.91
C GLN A 365 -26.35 13.53 -26.96
N ASP A 366 -26.98 14.63 -26.57
CA ASP A 366 -27.35 15.76 -27.44
C ASP A 366 -26.18 16.67 -27.82
N ILE A 367 -25.01 16.48 -27.20
CA ILE A 367 -23.85 17.34 -27.47
C ILE A 367 -23.14 16.85 -28.73
N ASN A 368 -23.18 17.69 -29.76
CA ASN A 368 -22.49 17.44 -31.01
C ASN A 368 -20.96 17.37 -30.80
N PHE A 369 -20.37 16.27 -31.25
CA PHE A 369 -18.92 16.06 -31.30
C PHE A 369 -18.53 15.75 -32.73
N GLN A 370 -17.60 16.53 -33.28
CA GLN A 370 -16.99 16.23 -34.56
C GLN A 370 -16.07 15.02 -34.39
N SER A 371 -16.60 13.83 -34.64
CA SER A 371 -15.84 12.60 -34.51
C SER A 371 -14.72 12.55 -35.56
N PRO A 372 -13.56 11.96 -35.22
CA PRO A 372 -12.44 11.82 -36.15
C PRO A 372 -12.75 10.91 -37.34
N CYS A 373 -13.66 9.95 -37.16
CA CYS A 373 -14.18 9.10 -38.23
C CYS A 373 -15.67 8.73 -37.95
N PRO A 374 -16.39 8.21 -38.96
CA PRO A 374 -17.76 7.72 -38.79
C PRO A 374 -17.87 6.55 -37.79
N ASP A 375 -16.85 5.69 -37.74
CA ASP A 375 -16.82 4.49 -36.89
C ASP A 375 -16.24 4.75 -35.48
N PHE A 376 -16.05 6.01 -35.10
CA PHE A 376 -15.47 6.36 -33.81
C PHE A 376 -16.42 5.92 -32.68
N PRO A 377 -15.93 5.22 -31.64
CA PRO A 377 -16.77 4.68 -30.58
C PRO A 377 -17.22 5.77 -29.58
N ILE A 378 -18.06 6.69 -30.04
CA ILE A 378 -18.53 7.88 -29.30
C ILE A 378 -19.36 7.52 -28.07
N ASP A 379 -20.22 6.50 -28.18
CA ASP A 379 -21.03 6.02 -27.05
C ASP A 379 -20.17 5.39 -25.96
N PHE A 380 -19.14 4.64 -26.35
CA PHE A 380 -18.16 4.12 -25.41
C PHE A 380 -17.39 5.26 -24.74
N PHE A 381 -16.97 6.27 -25.52
CA PHE A 381 -16.26 7.43 -25.00
C PHE A 381 -17.08 8.16 -23.92
N ARG A 382 -18.35 8.49 -24.21
CA ARG A 382 -19.27 9.17 -23.27
C ARG A 382 -19.49 8.34 -22.00
N LYS A 383 -19.75 7.04 -22.15
CA LYS A 383 -19.92 6.11 -21.01
C LYS A 383 -18.65 5.99 -20.16
N LEU A 384 -17.48 5.92 -20.80
CA LEU A 384 -16.19 5.84 -20.13
C LEU A 384 -15.92 7.11 -19.31
N PHE A 385 -16.15 8.28 -19.90
CA PHE A 385 -15.99 9.57 -19.23
C PHE A 385 -16.90 9.68 -18.00
N LEU A 386 -18.21 9.45 -18.17
CA LEU A 386 -19.18 9.56 -17.08
C LEU A 386 -18.87 8.58 -15.95
N ARG A 387 -18.55 7.32 -16.27
CA ARG A 387 -18.17 6.31 -15.27
C ARG A 387 -16.93 6.72 -14.49
N MET A 388 -15.92 7.24 -15.20
CA MET A 388 -14.69 7.73 -14.59
C MET A 388 -14.97 8.92 -13.66
N ARG A 389 -15.79 9.89 -14.07
CA ARG A 389 -16.13 11.06 -13.26
C ARG A 389 -16.94 10.73 -12.02
N ILE A 390 -17.95 9.87 -12.13
CA ILE A 390 -18.71 9.36 -10.97
C ILE A 390 -17.76 8.68 -9.98
N TYR A 391 -16.87 7.81 -10.46
CA TYR A 391 -15.91 7.10 -9.61
C TYR A 391 -15.00 8.07 -8.84
N PHE A 392 -14.42 9.07 -9.51
CA PHE A 392 -13.52 10.02 -8.86
C PHE A 392 -14.25 10.97 -7.91
N ALA A 393 -15.46 11.41 -8.24
CA ALA A 393 -16.30 12.21 -7.34
C ALA A 393 -16.59 11.45 -6.04
N LEU A 394 -17.04 10.19 -6.15
CA LEU A 394 -17.28 9.33 -4.99
C LEU A 394 -15.99 9.01 -4.21
N LEU A 395 -14.87 8.81 -4.92
CA LEU A 395 -13.58 8.56 -4.28
C LEU A 395 -13.13 9.76 -3.44
N GLN A 396 -13.32 10.98 -3.95
CA GLN A 396 -12.97 12.22 -3.26
C GLN A 396 -13.91 12.47 -2.08
N HIS A 397 -15.22 12.29 -2.28
CA HIS A 397 -16.20 12.35 -1.18
C HIS A 397 -15.85 11.35 -0.07
N ASN A 398 -15.56 10.10 -0.44
CA ASN A 398 -15.15 9.07 0.51
C ASN A 398 -13.88 9.45 1.28
N LYS A 399 -12.91 10.12 0.63
CA LYS A 399 -11.70 10.65 1.27
C LYS A 399 -12.03 11.77 2.27
N ALA A 400 -12.87 12.73 1.89
CA ALA A 400 -13.34 13.79 2.79
C ALA A 400 -14.06 13.20 4.02
N CYS A 401 -14.92 12.21 3.80
CA CYS A 401 -15.60 11.47 4.87
C CYS A 401 -14.65 10.61 5.74
N LYS A 402 -13.41 10.31 5.33
CA LYS A 402 -12.45 9.60 6.21
C LYS A 402 -11.89 10.47 7.32
N GLY A 403 -11.93 11.80 7.17
CA GLY A 403 -11.54 12.75 8.22
C GLY A 403 -12.57 12.90 9.33
N VAL A 404 -13.81 12.46 9.10
CA VAL A 404 -14.93 12.58 10.05
C VAL A 404 -15.28 11.18 10.57
N ASP A 405 -14.77 10.87 11.77
CA ASP A 405 -15.08 9.72 12.64
C ASP A 405 -15.24 8.31 12.03
N GLN A 406 -14.30 7.42 12.42
CA GLN A 406 -14.30 5.98 12.09
C GLN A 406 -15.44 5.16 12.73
N SER A 407 -16.34 5.76 13.52
CA SER A 407 -17.40 5.04 14.25
C SER A 407 -18.60 4.61 13.39
N ASN A 408 -18.85 5.27 12.24
CA ASN A 408 -20.11 5.11 11.51
C ASN A 408 -20.09 4.15 10.31
N ARG A 409 -18.94 3.57 9.94
CA ARG A 409 -18.83 2.74 8.72
C ARG A 409 -19.60 1.41 8.77
N LYS A 410 -19.91 0.88 9.95
CA LYS A 410 -20.68 -0.38 10.06
C LYS A 410 -22.18 -0.24 9.80
N ARG A 411 -22.74 0.99 9.79
CA ARG A 411 -24.17 1.22 9.54
C ARG A 411 -24.53 1.48 8.07
N TRP A 412 -23.57 1.87 7.23
CA TRP A 412 -23.86 2.23 5.84
C TRP A 412 -23.96 1.05 4.86
N ASN A 413 -23.45 -0.13 5.22
CA ASN A 413 -23.53 -1.33 4.36
C ASN A 413 -24.84 -2.13 4.52
N ILE A 414 -25.84 -1.63 5.25
CA ILE A 414 -27.10 -2.35 5.53
C ILE A 414 -28.33 -1.70 4.86
N LEU A 415 -28.19 -0.59 4.13
CA LEU A 415 -29.36 0.12 3.54
C LEU A 415 -29.45 0.14 2.02
N HIS A 416 -28.66 -0.66 1.29
CA HIS A 416 -28.82 -0.82 -0.15
C HIS A 416 -28.75 -2.29 -0.61
N LEU A 417 -29.70 -3.08 -0.14
CA LEU A 417 -30.36 -4.12 -0.94
C LEU A 417 -31.75 -3.60 -1.33
#